data_AF-A0A9P6HBE9-F1
#
_entry.id   AF-A0A9P6HBE9-F1
#
_cell.length_a   1.000
_cell.length_b   1.000
_cell.length_c   1.000
_cell.angle_alpha   90.00
_cell.angle_beta   90.00
_cell.angle_gamma   90.00
#
_symmetry.space_group_name_H-M   'P 1'
#
loop_
_entity.id
_entity.type
_entity.pdbx_description
1 polymer ?
#
loop_
_entity_poly.entity_id
_entity_poly.type
_entity_poly.pdbx_seq_one_letter_code
_entity_poly.pdbx_strand_id
1 'polypeptide(L)'
;MAQMSAREHAMSNEAKHLEGERVALHRESTRLVGERAALESSTLKMERERQALESAIHHSEQERSRLERQTHLLEGERRLLKEEESALEEERKKWEKAREDRVPQGAFWEVVQPALDCLSYGKREYWGVLRNIPEGWTDLDACMNMPVEIKGVSVRRPDRCLAVKGSPVRAFWTVDWDQPDCKPWHLDFNDHGCTNTGSGIRRIEAWVVGINEKGGQDWRVLCESTPMTWGHITYNSPTHCDARVLGRKVAMWDIPDRSC
;
A
#
# COMPACT_ATOMS: atom_id res chain seq x y z
N MET A 1 111.62 24.56 11.82
CA MET A 1 110.67 24.26 10.74
C MET A 1 109.59 23.24 11.13
N ALA A 2 109.89 22.15 11.86
CA ALA A 2 108.89 21.13 12.23
C ALA A 2 107.74 21.60 13.17
N GLN A 3 107.99 22.51 14.12
CA GLN A 3 106.96 23.00 15.06
C GLN A 3 105.93 23.96 14.43
N MET A 4 106.27 24.68 13.36
CA MET A 4 105.30 25.52 12.63
C MET A 4 104.34 24.66 11.79
N SER A 5 104.85 23.62 11.13
CA SER A 5 104.07 22.71 10.29
C SER A 5 103.01 21.91 11.06
N ALA A 6 103.32 21.46 12.29
CA ALA A 6 102.37 20.75 13.15
C ALA A 6 101.21 21.65 13.63
N ARG A 7 101.48 22.93 13.84
CA ARG A 7 100.49 23.92 14.29
C ARG A 7 99.55 24.32 13.15
N GLU A 8 100.08 24.44 11.93
CA GLU A 8 99.26 24.64 10.71
C GLU A 8 98.37 23.43 10.40
N HIS A 9 98.87 22.19 10.59
CA HIS A 9 98.06 20.97 10.41
C HIS A 9 96.94 20.86 11.44
N ALA A 10 97.20 21.20 12.71
CA ALA A 10 96.17 21.19 13.75
C ALA A 10 95.06 22.22 13.47
N MET A 11 95.45 23.46 13.12
CA MET A 11 94.49 24.51 12.72
C MET A 11 93.69 24.14 11.46
N SER A 12 94.32 23.48 10.48
CA SER A 12 93.63 23.01 9.27
C SER A 12 92.61 21.92 9.57
N ASN A 13 92.94 20.99 10.47
CA ASN A 13 92.03 19.92 10.88
C ASN A 13 90.84 20.46 11.69
N GLU A 14 91.07 21.42 12.58
CA GLU A 14 90.02 22.09 13.36
C GLU A 14 89.09 22.92 12.46
N ALA A 15 89.65 23.65 11.48
CA ALA A 15 88.86 24.37 10.47
C ALA A 15 88.00 23.42 9.62
N LYS A 16 88.52 22.26 9.21
CA LYS A 16 87.75 21.23 8.48
C LYS A 16 86.64 20.63 9.34
N HIS A 17 86.89 20.42 10.63
CA HIS A 17 85.89 19.90 11.55
C HIS A 17 84.73 20.88 11.75
N LEU A 18 85.04 22.16 12.02
CA LEU A 18 84.04 23.22 12.16
C LEU A 18 83.26 23.45 10.87
N GLU A 19 83.91 23.35 9.70
CA GLU A 19 83.23 23.39 8.40
C GLU A 19 82.26 22.20 8.22
N GLY A 20 82.67 20.99 8.62
CA GLY A 20 81.83 19.80 8.61
C GLY A 20 80.60 19.94 9.51
N GLU A 21 80.77 20.46 10.73
CA GLU A 21 79.67 20.76 11.64
C GLU A 21 78.74 21.84 11.08
N ARG A 22 79.29 22.91 10.48
CA ARG A 22 78.50 23.97 9.83
C ARG A 22 77.63 23.40 8.71
N VAL A 23 78.18 22.53 7.87
CA VAL A 23 77.44 21.88 6.78
C VAL A 23 76.36 20.93 7.33
N ALA A 24 76.66 20.16 8.39
CA ALA A 24 75.68 19.28 9.03
C ALA A 24 74.52 20.08 9.66
N LEU A 25 74.83 21.14 10.41
CA LEU A 25 73.84 22.08 10.96
C LEU A 25 73.01 22.74 9.87
N HIS A 26 73.63 23.14 8.75
CA HIS A 26 72.90 23.75 7.64
C HIS A 26 71.91 22.78 6.98
N ARG A 27 72.31 21.51 6.78
CA ARG A 27 71.43 20.46 6.26
C ARG A 27 70.26 20.19 7.20
N GLU A 28 70.53 20.09 8.49
CA GLU A 28 69.48 19.87 9.50
C GLU A 28 68.52 21.07 9.59
N SER A 29 69.05 22.29 9.54
CA SER A 29 68.23 23.51 9.47
C SER A 29 67.33 23.51 8.23
N THR A 30 67.83 23.04 7.08
CA THR A 30 67.02 22.97 5.84
C THR A 30 65.93 21.90 5.95
N ARG A 31 66.23 20.75 6.56
CA ARG A 31 65.26 19.67 6.82
C ARG A 31 64.12 20.16 7.72
N LEU A 32 64.45 20.79 8.84
CA LEU A 32 63.46 21.33 9.79
C LEU A 32 62.59 22.43 9.17
N VAL A 33 63.15 23.26 8.29
CA VAL A 33 62.37 24.25 7.52
C VAL A 33 61.38 23.57 6.57
N GLY A 34 61.79 22.49 5.89
CA GLY A 34 60.91 21.69 5.05
C GLY A 34 59.78 21.00 5.82
N GLU A 35 60.09 20.41 6.97
CA GLU A 35 59.10 19.79 7.86
C GLU A 35 58.10 20.81 8.41
N ARG A 36 58.59 21.99 8.81
CA ARG A 36 57.73 23.09 9.25
C ARG A 36 56.78 23.55 8.15
N ALA A 37 57.26 23.71 6.91
CA ALA A 37 56.41 24.09 5.78
C ALA A 37 55.35 23.03 5.47
N ALA A 38 55.69 21.74 5.57
CA ALA A 38 54.73 20.65 5.41
C ALA A 38 53.66 20.64 6.52
N LEU A 39 54.07 20.91 7.77
CA LEU A 39 53.15 21.01 8.91
C LEU A 39 52.21 22.22 8.78
N GLU A 40 52.73 23.37 8.34
CA GLU A 40 51.95 24.59 8.06
C GLU A 40 50.92 24.36 6.93
N SER A 41 51.30 23.61 5.88
CA SER A 41 50.36 23.22 4.82
C SER A 41 49.26 22.28 5.33
N SER A 42 49.62 21.29 6.16
CA SER A 42 48.67 20.33 6.73
C SER A 42 47.68 20.99 7.69
N THR A 43 48.15 21.90 8.55
CA THR A 43 47.29 22.69 9.46
C THR A 43 46.30 23.55 8.69
N LEU A 44 46.74 24.22 7.62
CA LEU A 44 45.87 25.03 6.77
C LEU A 44 44.81 24.19 6.04
N LYS A 45 45.15 22.95 5.64
CA LYS A 45 44.17 22.01 5.09
C LYS A 45 43.12 21.61 6.12
N MET A 46 43.55 21.25 7.34
CA MET A 46 42.64 20.89 8.42
C MET A 46 41.73 22.06 8.83
N GLU A 47 42.24 23.31 8.82
CA GLU A 47 41.45 24.51 9.09
C GLU A 47 40.31 24.69 8.07
N ARG A 48 40.60 24.45 6.78
CA ARG A 48 39.59 24.50 5.71
C ARG A 48 38.55 23.40 5.85
N GLU A 49 38.98 22.18 6.16
CA GLU A 49 38.07 21.06 6.41
C GLU A 49 37.16 21.33 7.62
N ARG A 50 37.69 21.94 8.69
CA ARG A 50 36.90 22.35 9.86
C ARG A 50 35.83 23.37 9.48
N GLN A 51 36.19 24.42 8.73
CA GLN A 51 35.23 25.44 8.28
C GLN A 51 34.13 24.86 7.38
N ALA A 52 34.49 23.93 6.49
CA ALA A 52 33.52 23.24 5.64
C ALA A 52 32.55 22.39 6.49
N LEU A 53 33.06 21.69 7.51
CA LEU A 53 32.24 20.88 8.41
C LEU A 53 31.30 21.74 9.26
N GLU A 54 31.80 22.86 9.81
CA GLU A 54 30.98 23.82 10.57
C GLU A 54 29.82 24.36 9.73
N SER A 55 30.09 24.71 8.46
CA SER A 55 29.06 25.17 7.53
C SER A 55 28.03 24.08 7.22
N ALA A 56 28.48 22.83 7.07
CA ALA A 56 27.60 21.69 6.82
C ALA A 56 26.70 21.36 8.03
N ILE A 57 27.24 21.45 9.25
CA ILE A 57 26.46 21.31 10.49
C ILE A 57 25.39 22.38 10.57
N HIS A 58 25.76 23.65 10.34
CA HIS A 58 24.81 24.74 10.35
C HIS A 58 23.68 24.56 9.33
N HIS A 59 24.01 24.12 8.11
CA HIS A 59 22.99 23.82 7.10
C HIS A 59 22.06 22.69 7.54
N SER A 60 22.61 21.61 8.11
CA SER A 60 21.81 20.48 8.59
C SER A 60 20.86 20.89 9.73
N GLU A 61 21.31 21.75 10.65
CA GLU A 61 20.46 22.30 11.72
C GLU A 61 19.31 23.15 11.19
N GLN A 62 19.54 23.94 10.13
CA GLN A 62 18.49 24.71 9.47
C GLN A 62 17.45 23.79 8.81
N GLU A 63 17.87 22.75 8.09
CA GLU A 63 16.96 21.79 7.46
C GLU A 63 16.16 21.02 8.51
N ARG A 64 16.82 20.59 9.60
CA ARG A 64 16.14 19.94 10.73
C ARG A 64 15.06 20.85 11.32
N SER A 65 15.39 22.12 11.56
CA SER A 65 14.43 23.12 12.06
C SER A 65 13.25 23.33 11.10
N ARG A 66 13.49 23.24 9.79
CA ARG A 66 12.44 23.33 8.76
C ARG A 66 11.52 22.11 8.80
N LEU A 67 12.08 20.92 8.89
CA LEU A 67 11.32 19.67 8.98
C LEU A 67 10.53 19.57 10.30
N GLU A 68 11.09 20.02 11.42
CA GLU A 68 10.40 20.09 12.71
C GLU A 68 9.17 21.02 12.65
N ARG A 69 9.27 22.15 11.95
CA ARG A 69 8.10 23.02 11.71
C ARG A 69 7.05 22.33 10.83
N GLN A 70 7.48 21.66 9.77
CA GLN A 70 6.56 20.98 8.86
C GLN A 70 5.82 19.82 9.54
N THR A 71 6.52 19.04 10.35
CA THR A 71 5.93 17.94 11.13
C THR A 71 4.91 18.47 12.13
N HIS A 72 5.22 19.54 12.87
CA HIS A 72 4.25 20.15 13.78
C HIS A 72 2.99 20.67 13.05
N LEU A 73 3.13 21.24 11.85
CA LEU A 73 1.99 21.66 11.04
C LEU A 73 1.11 20.46 10.63
N LEU A 74 1.72 19.40 10.09
CA LEU A 74 1.02 18.19 9.67
C LEU A 74 0.34 17.47 10.85
N GLU A 75 0.96 17.48 12.03
CA GLU A 75 0.35 16.95 13.25
C GLU A 75 -0.89 17.75 13.66
N GLY A 76 -0.85 19.08 13.49
CA GLY A 76 -1.99 19.96 13.68
C GLY A 76 -3.14 19.64 12.72
N GLU A 77 -2.85 19.52 11.42
CA GLU A 77 -3.85 19.15 10.40
C GLU A 77 -4.45 17.78 10.67
N ARG A 78 -3.64 16.79 11.03
CA ARG A 78 -4.11 15.45 11.39
C ARG A 78 -5.03 15.48 12.59
N ARG A 79 -4.79 16.35 13.58
CA ARG A 79 -5.69 16.51 14.73
C ARG A 79 -7.03 17.09 14.31
N LEU A 80 -7.04 18.13 13.47
CA LEU A 80 -8.27 18.72 12.96
C LEU A 80 -9.11 17.72 12.15
N LEU A 81 -8.47 16.96 11.26
CA LEU A 81 -9.17 15.93 10.48
C LEU A 81 -9.79 14.84 11.36
N LYS A 82 -9.10 14.43 12.43
CA LYS A 82 -9.65 13.46 13.38
C LYS A 82 -10.85 14.02 14.14
N GLU A 83 -10.81 15.29 14.53
CA GLU A 83 -11.93 15.96 15.18
C GLU A 83 -13.14 16.04 14.23
N GLU A 84 -12.92 16.41 12.97
CA GLU A 84 -13.96 16.41 11.93
C GLU A 84 -14.54 15.00 11.70
N GLU A 85 -13.69 13.98 11.56
CA GLU A 85 -14.12 12.59 11.40
C GLU A 85 -14.98 12.14 12.59
N SER A 86 -14.58 12.47 13.82
CA SER A 86 -15.35 12.14 15.02
C SER A 86 -16.70 12.86 15.08
N ALA A 87 -16.76 14.13 14.64
CA ALA A 87 -17.99 14.89 14.60
C ALA A 87 -18.96 14.30 13.56
N LEU A 88 -18.46 13.96 12.37
CA LEU A 88 -19.23 13.29 11.33
C LEU A 88 -19.72 11.90 11.78
N GLU A 89 -18.91 11.15 12.53
CA GLU A 89 -19.32 9.86 13.08
C GLU A 89 -20.45 10.01 14.10
N GLU A 90 -20.37 11.01 14.98
CA GLU A 90 -21.42 11.29 15.96
C GLU A 90 -22.71 11.80 15.30
N GLU A 91 -22.61 12.66 14.28
CA GLU A 91 -23.76 13.03 13.47
C GLU A 91 -24.37 11.82 12.77
N ARG A 92 -23.54 10.96 12.16
CA ARG A 92 -24.00 9.72 11.53
C ARG A 92 -24.73 8.84 12.54
N LYS A 93 -24.21 8.65 13.75
CA LYS A 93 -24.89 7.88 14.81
C LYS A 93 -26.23 8.49 15.20
N LYS A 94 -26.32 9.81 15.31
CA LYS A 94 -27.58 10.51 15.57
C LYS A 94 -28.60 10.27 14.46
N TRP A 95 -28.19 10.40 13.20
CA TRP A 95 -29.05 10.12 12.05
C TRP A 95 -29.48 8.66 11.98
N GLU A 96 -28.58 7.73 12.30
CA GLU A 96 -28.90 6.31 12.36
C GLU A 96 -29.95 6.01 13.43
N LYS A 97 -29.79 6.57 14.64
CA LYS A 97 -30.76 6.40 15.73
C LYS A 97 -32.12 7.02 15.41
N ALA A 98 -32.13 8.28 14.94
CA ALA A 98 -33.36 8.95 14.55
C ALA A 98 -34.12 8.20 13.43
N ARG A 99 -33.38 7.45 12.61
CA ARG A 99 -33.96 6.60 11.58
C ARG A 99 -34.46 5.25 12.12
N GLU A 100 -33.78 4.65 13.09
CA GLU A 100 -34.29 3.44 13.78
C GLU A 100 -35.67 3.68 14.41
N ASP A 101 -35.92 4.90 14.90
CA ASP A 101 -37.24 5.30 15.40
C ASP A 101 -38.28 5.50 14.26
N ARG A 102 -37.82 5.71 13.02
CA ARG A 102 -38.64 6.00 11.85
C ARG A 102 -38.87 4.74 11.02
N VAL A 103 -39.57 3.75 11.59
CA VAL A 103 -40.01 2.53 10.88
C VAL A 103 -41.49 2.66 10.52
N PRO A 104 -41.93 2.33 9.29
CA PRO A 104 -43.34 2.36 8.90
C PRO A 104 -44.14 1.26 9.62
N GLN A 105 -44.65 1.58 10.81
CA GLN A 105 -45.39 0.65 11.65
C GLN A 105 -46.60 0.06 10.91
N GLY A 106 -46.74 -1.27 10.96
CA GLY A 106 -47.79 -2.00 10.26
C GLY A 106 -47.45 -2.40 8.82
N ALA A 107 -46.42 -1.80 8.20
CA ALA A 107 -45.92 -2.28 6.93
C ALA A 107 -45.18 -3.61 7.11
N PHE A 108 -45.20 -4.46 6.08
CA PHE A 108 -44.47 -5.73 6.11
C PHE A 108 -44.01 -6.12 4.71
N TRP A 109 -42.89 -6.83 4.65
CA TRP A 109 -42.43 -7.47 3.44
C TRP A 109 -43.26 -8.73 3.18
N GLU A 110 -43.72 -8.92 1.94
CA GLU A 110 -44.06 -10.26 1.46
C GLU A 110 -42.84 -11.19 1.55
N VAL A 111 -43.04 -12.48 1.28
CA VAL A 111 -41.94 -13.46 1.26
C VAL A 111 -40.84 -12.97 0.33
N VAL A 112 -39.68 -12.68 0.92
CA VAL A 112 -38.50 -12.20 0.20
C VAL A 112 -37.93 -13.36 -0.59
N GLN A 113 -37.70 -13.13 -1.87
CA GLN A 113 -37.27 -14.16 -2.80
C GLN A 113 -35.82 -13.93 -3.24
N PRO A 114 -34.98 -14.97 -3.27
CA PRO A 114 -33.70 -14.89 -3.94
C PRO A 114 -33.91 -14.73 -5.45
N ALA A 115 -33.07 -13.93 -6.09
CA ALA A 115 -32.85 -13.99 -7.52
C ALA A 115 -32.31 -15.38 -7.88
N LEU A 116 -32.65 -15.82 -9.08
CA LEU A 116 -32.29 -17.13 -9.58
C LEU A 116 -30.79 -17.21 -9.89
N ASP A 117 -30.26 -16.12 -10.43
CA ASP A 117 -28.88 -15.90 -10.78
C ASP A 117 -28.05 -15.33 -9.62
N CYS A 118 -26.75 -15.65 -9.64
CA CYS A 118 -25.78 -15.07 -8.74
C CYS A 118 -25.22 -13.79 -9.36
N LEU A 119 -25.06 -12.75 -8.55
CA LEU A 119 -24.48 -11.48 -9.00
C LEU A 119 -22.96 -11.59 -9.20
N SER A 120 -22.30 -12.39 -8.36
CA SER A 120 -20.86 -12.67 -8.38
C SER A 120 -20.53 -13.75 -7.35
N TYR A 121 -19.25 -14.13 -7.23
CA TYR A 121 -18.78 -15.08 -6.24
C TYR A 121 -19.27 -14.75 -4.82
N GLY A 122 -20.04 -15.67 -4.26
CA GLY A 122 -20.63 -15.55 -2.93
C GLY A 122 -21.74 -14.51 -2.79
N LYS A 123 -22.21 -13.88 -3.88
CA LYS A 123 -23.23 -12.82 -3.83
C LYS A 123 -24.47 -13.14 -4.63
N ARG A 124 -25.64 -12.85 -4.05
CA ARG A 124 -26.94 -13.02 -4.68
C ARG A 124 -27.84 -11.83 -4.37
N GLU A 125 -28.65 -11.43 -5.34
CA GLU A 125 -29.70 -10.46 -5.10
C GLU A 125 -30.93 -11.13 -4.48
N TYR A 126 -31.57 -10.46 -3.53
CA TYR A 126 -32.88 -10.80 -3.00
C TYR A 126 -33.81 -9.64 -3.30
N TRP A 127 -35.09 -9.93 -3.45
CA TRP A 127 -36.11 -8.90 -3.66
C TRP A 127 -37.38 -9.22 -2.90
N GLY A 128 -38.17 -8.18 -2.62
CA GLY A 128 -39.39 -8.29 -1.84
C GLY A 128 -40.35 -7.16 -2.16
N VAL A 129 -41.63 -7.39 -1.91
CA VAL A 129 -42.70 -6.42 -2.11
C VAL A 129 -43.13 -5.88 -0.75
N LEU A 130 -43.19 -4.56 -0.59
CA LEU A 130 -43.70 -3.95 0.63
C LEU A 130 -45.22 -3.83 0.56
N ARG A 131 -45.90 -4.18 1.65
CA ARG A 131 -47.35 -4.05 1.81
C ARG A 131 -47.71 -3.23 3.02
N ASN A 132 -48.95 -2.75 3.01
CA ASN A 132 -49.58 -2.02 4.11
C ASN A 132 -48.81 -0.77 4.54
N ILE A 133 -48.43 0.05 3.56
CA ILE A 133 -47.72 1.31 3.82
C ILE A 133 -48.66 2.27 4.55
N PRO A 134 -48.31 2.74 5.76
CA PRO A 134 -49.18 3.59 6.56
C PRO A 134 -49.36 5.00 5.96
N GLU A 135 -50.45 5.66 6.31
CA GLU A 135 -50.72 7.03 5.89
C GLU A 135 -49.61 8.00 6.36
N GLY A 136 -49.28 8.98 5.52
CA GLY A 136 -48.19 9.93 5.77
C GLY A 136 -46.80 9.46 5.32
N TRP A 137 -46.69 8.23 4.79
CA TRP A 137 -45.48 7.73 4.16
C TRP A 137 -45.58 7.75 2.64
N THR A 138 -44.48 8.08 1.98
CA THR A 138 -44.34 7.79 0.55
C THR A 138 -43.86 6.35 0.35
N ASP A 139 -44.17 5.77 -0.82
CA ASP A 139 -43.76 4.39 -1.14
C ASP A 139 -42.24 4.18 -0.98
N LEU A 140 -41.45 5.14 -1.46
CA LEU A 140 -39.98 5.06 -1.40
C LEU A 140 -39.47 5.28 0.03
N ASP A 141 -40.05 6.23 0.77
CA ASP A 141 -39.63 6.46 2.16
C ASP A 141 -39.92 5.24 3.02
N ALA A 142 -41.09 4.63 2.88
CA ALA A 142 -41.44 3.42 3.63
C ALA A 142 -40.50 2.27 3.24
N CYS A 143 -40.27 2.08 1.94
CA CYS A 143 -39.38 1.04 1.43
C CYS A 143 -37.93 1.17 1.94
N MET A 144 -37.37 2.37 1.94
CA MET A 144 -35.97 2.59 2.36
C MET A 144 -35.77 2.51 3.89
N ASN A 145 -36.84 2.62 4.67
CA ASN A 145 -36.80 2.61 6.14
C ASN A 145 -37.41 1.34 6.77
N MET A 146 -37.90 0.40 5.96
CA MET A 146 -38.43 -0.87 6.47
C MET A 146 -37.31 -1.93 6.53
N PRO A 147 -36.93 -2.42 7.73
CA PRO A 147 -35.94 -3.50 7.85
C PRO A 147 -36.50 -4.84 7.37
N VAL A 148 -35.62 -5.76 7.00
CA VAL A 148 -35.96 -7.12 6.56
C VAL A 148 -35.10 -8.14 7.29
N GLU A 149 -35.58 -9.37 7.42
CA GLU A 149 -34.75 -10.50 7.84
C GLU A 149 -34.51 -11.43 6.65
N ILE A 150 -33.24 -11.68 6.32
CA ILE A 150 -32.85 -12.60 5.26
C ILE A 150 -31.95 -13.68 5.87
N LYS A 151 -32.45 -14.91 5.93
CA LYS A 151 -31.73 -16.07 6.50
C LYS A 151 -31.24 -15.82 7.94
N GLY A 152 -32.09 -15.22 8.78
CA GLY A 152 -31.76 -14.91 10.18
C GLY A 152 -30.87 -13.68 10.38
N VAL A 153 -30.46 -12.99 9.31
CA VAL A 153 -29.71 -11.73 9.39
C VAL A 153 -30.66 -10.57 9.17
N SER A 154 -30.72 -9.65 10.14
CA SER A 154 -31.50 -8.42 10.01
C SER A 154 -30.75 -7.40 9.16
N VAL A 155 -31.34 -7.04 8.03
CA VAL A 155 -30.83 -6.05 7.08
C VAL A 155 -31.65 -4.77 7.22
N ARG A 156 -30.99 -3.70 7.65
CA ARG A 156 -31.65 -2.44 8.03
C ARG A 156 -32.31 -1.70 6.87
N ARG A 157 -31.78 -1.84 5.65
CA ARG A 157 -32.28 -1.16 4.46
C ARG A 157 -32.02 -1.97 3.20
N PRO A 158 -32.85 -1.82 2.16
CA PRO A 158 -32.49 -2.26 0.83
C PRO A 158 -31.37 -1.42 0.21
N ASP A 159 -30.71 -2.00 -0.78
CA ASP A 159 -29.77 -1.29 -1.64
C ASP A 159 -30.50 -0.31 -2.54
N ARG A 160 -31.71 -0.70 -2.98
CA ARG A 160 -32.59 0.13 -3.81
C ARG A 160 -34.06 -0.23 -3.65
N CYS A 161 -34.91 0.75 -3.94
CA CYS A 161 -36.36 0.64 -4.02
C CYS A 161 -36.87 1.05 -5.40
N LEU A 162 -37.86 0.34 -5.92
CA LEU A 162 -38.53 0.65 -7.19
C LEU A 162 -40.03 0.86 -6.92
N ALA A 163 -40.48 2.10 -7.05
CA ALA A 163 -41.89 2.48 -7.01
C ALA A 163 -42.36 2.83 -8.42
N VAL A 164 -43.29 2.03 -8.96
CA VAL A 164 -43.91 2.27 -10.27
C VAL A 164 -45.37 2.59 -10.03
N LYS A 165 -45.89 3.66 -10.66
CA LYS A 165 -47.27 4.10 -10.48
C LYS A 165 -48.25 2.94 -10.72
N GLY A 166 -49.10 2.68 -9.72
CA GLY A 166 -50.12 1.61 -9.79
C GLY A 166 -49.59 0.21 -9.51
N SER A 167 -48.33 0.05 -9.11
CA SER A 167 -47.74 -1.22 -8.67
C SER A 167 -47.20 -1.12 -7.25
N PRO A 168 -47.17 -2.22 -6.49
CA PRO A 168 -46.52 -2.26 -5.19
C PRO A 168 -45.03 -1.92 -5.29
N VAL A 169 -44.50 -1.22 -4.29
CA VAL A 169 -43.07 -0.91 -4.21
C VAL A 169 -42.26 -2.19 -3.96
N ARG A 170 -41.14 -2.33 -4.68
CA ARG A 170 -40.20 -3.44 -4.55
C ARG A 170 -38.88 -2.96 -3.98
N ALA A 171 -38.29 -3.77 -3.12
CA ALA A 171 -36.96 -3.58 -2.58
C ALA A 171 -36.01 -4.67 -3.06
N PHE A 172 -34.72 -4.35 -3.09
CA PHE A 172 -33.66 -5.25 -3.52
C PHE A 172 -32.48 -5.19 -2.55
N TRP A 173 -31.90 -6.35 -2.24
CA TRP A 173 -30.78 -6.52 -1.32
C TRP A 173 -29.70 -7.41 -1.94
N THR A 174 -28.46 -6.96 -1.92
CA THR A 174 -27.29 -7.75 -2.26
C THR A 174 -26.83 -8.49 -1.01
N VAL A 175 -26.92 -9.80 -1.04
CA VAL A 175 -26.56 -10.67 0.07
C VAL A 175 -25.27 -11.38 -0.28
N ASP A 176 -24.24 -11.19 0.54
CA ASP A 176 -22.91 -11.79 0.39
C ASP A 176 -22.56 -12.82 1.48
N TRP A 177 -23.51 -13.10 2.39
CA TRP A 177 -23.42 -14.16 3.39
C TRP A 177 -24.28 -15.35 3.02
N ASP A 178 -23.86 -16.55 3.43
CA ASP A 178 -24.61 -17.80 3.25
C ASP A 178 -25.17 -18.02 1.83
N GLN A 179 -24.36 -17.75 0.80
CA GLN A 179 -24.68 -18.07 -0.60
C GLN A 179 -23.77 -19.18 -1.14
N PRO A 180 -23.86 -20.43 -0.64
CA PRO A 180 -22.99 -21.51 -1.08
C PRO A 180 -23.15 -21.83 -2.58
N ASP A 181 -24.38 -21.73 -3.11
CA ASP A 181 -24.67 -21.95 -4.53
C ASP A 181 -24.09 -20.88 -5.47
N CYS A 182 -23.57 -19.78 -4.92
CA CYS A 182 -22.87 -18.73 -5.65
C CYS A 182 -21.34 -18.83 -5.49
N LYS A 183 -20.83 -19.94 -4.93
CA LYS A 183 -19.40 -20.18 -4.75
C LYS A 183 -18.97 -21.38 -5.59
N PRO A 184 -18.78 -21.20 -6.91
CA PRO A 184 -18.10 -22.21 -7.70
C PRO A 184 -16.68 -22.43 -7.14
N TRP A 185 -16.09 -23.54 -7.52
CA TRP A 185 -14.74 -23.90 -7.11
C TRP A 185 -13.91 -24.34 -8.31
N HIS A 186 -12.59 -24.34 -8.10
CA HIS A 186 -11.60 -24.69 -9.10
C HIS A 186 -11.14 -26.14 -8.92
N LEU A 187 -11.03 -26.86 -10.03
CA LEU A 187 -10.42 -28.20 -10.12
C LEU A 187 -9.33 -28.22 -11.19
N ASP A 188 -8.51 -29.26 -11.19
CA ASP A 188 -7.52 -29.55 -12.24
C ASP A 188 -6.64 -28.35 -12.60
N PHE A 189 -5.96 -27.79 -11.60
CA PHE A 189 -5.00 -26.72 -11.83
C PHE A 189 -3.88 -27.18 -12.76
N ASN A 190 -3.66 -26.41 -13.83
CA ASN A 190 -2.62 -26.64 -14.81
C ASN A 190 -1.69 -25.42 -14.86
N ASP A 191 -0.41 -25.65 -14.56
CA ASP A 191 0.64 -24.64 -14.70
C ASP A 191 1.22 -24.72 -16.11
N HIS A 192 0.94 -23.70 -16.93
CA HIS A 192 1.46 -23.60 -18.29
C HIS A 192 2.88 -23.03 -18.35
N GLY A 193 3.47 -22.68 -17.21
CA GLY A 193 4.78 -22.03 -17.14
C GLY A 193 4.73 -20.58 -17.59
N CYS A 194 5.89 -20.07 -18.01
CA CYS A 194 6.03 -18.69 -18.45
C CYS A 194 5.29 -18.44 -19.76
N THR A 195 4.55 -17.32 -19.83
CA THR A 195 3.82 -16.94 -21.05
C THR A 195 4.77 -16.66 -22.21
N ASN A 196 5.93 -16.05 -21.91
CA ASN A 196 7.10 -15.91 -22.79
C ASN A 196 8.37 -15.83 -21.92
N THR A 197 9.53 -16.14 -22.51
CA THR A 197 10.84 -15.96 -21.85
C THR A 197 11.08 -14.48 -21.52
N GLY A 198 11.35 -14.14 -20.25
CA GLY A 198 11.59 -12.76 -19.81
C GLY A 198 10.31 -11.93 -19.63
N SER A 199 9.13 -12.56 -19.66
CA SER A 199 7.85 -11.87 -19.47
C SER A 199 7.60 -11.43 -18.04
N GLY A 200 8.23 -12.08 -17.05
CA GLY A 200 7.85 -11.96 -15.65
C GLY A 200 6.45 -12.49 -15.33
N ILE A 201 5.83 -13.26 -16.24
CA ILE A 201 4.44 -13.73 -16.12
C ILE A 201 4.34 -15.23 -16.35
N ARG A 202 3.77 -15.94 -15.37
CA ARG A 202 3.39 -17.35 -15.43
C ARG A 202 1.88 -17.49 -15.62
N ARG A 203 1.44 -18.47 -16.42
CA ARG A 203 0.02 -18.75 -16.65
C ARG A 203 -0.45 -19.99 -15.91
N ILE A 204 -1.48 -19.83 -15.09
CA ILE A 204 -2.18 -20.92 -14.41
C ILE A 204 -3.60 -21.01 -14.97
N GLU A 205 -4.07 -22.21 -15.30
CA GLU A 205 -5.44 -22.50 -15.71
C GLU A 205 -6.10 -23.42 -14.67
N ALA A 206 -7.40 -23.27 -14.44
CA ALA A 206 -8.18 -24.23 -13.67
C ALA A 206 -9.59 -24.40 -14.24
N TRP A 207 -10.18 -25.59 -14.06
CA TRP A 207 -11.57 -25.85 -14.40
C TRP A 207 -12.48 -25.21 -13.35
N VAL A 208 -13.41 -24.36 -13.78
CA VAL A 208 -14.49 -23.83 -12.94
C VAL A 208 -15.68 -24.81 -12.94
N VAL A 209 -16.08 -25.26 -11.77
CA VAL A 209 -17.19 -26.19 -11.55
C VAL A 209 -18.13 -25.69 -10.45
N GLY A 210 -19.30 -26.33 -10.31
CA GLY A 210 -20.29 -25.96 -9.30
C GLY A 210 -21.26 -24.86 -9.73
N ILE A 211 -21.32 -24.55 -11.03
CA ILE A 211 -22.23 -23.55 -11.58
C ILE A 211 -23.52 -24.22 -12.05
N ASN A 212 -24.66 -23.75 -11.57
CA ASN A 212 -25.99 -24.20 -11.98
C ASN A 212 -26.49 -23.44 -13.22
N GLU A 213 -25.88 -23.68 -14.38
CA GLU A 213 -26.28 -23.04 -15.65
C GLU A 213 -27.72 -23.42 -16.05
N LYS A 214 -28.21 -24.61 -15.69
CA LYS A 214 -29.60 -25.03 -15.94
C LYS A 214 -30.61 -24.20 -15.15
N GLY A 215 -30.18 -23.67 -14.01
CA GLY A 215 -30.90 -22.69 -13.24
C GLY A 215 -30.78 -21.28 -13.81
N GLY A 216 -30.19 -21.05 -14.99
CA GLY A 216 -30.06 -19.70 -15.57
C GLY A 216 -28.91 -18.87 -15.02
N GLN A 217 -27.99 -19.46 -14.25
CA GLN A 217 -26.79 -18.75 -13.81
C GLN A 217 -25.85 -18.44 -14.99
N ASP A 218 -25.36 -17.20 -15.06
CA ASP A 218 -24.31 -16.83 -15.98
C ASP A 218 -22.96 -17.33 -15.47
N TRP A 219 -22.45 -18.39 -16.10
CA TRP A 219 -21.17 -18.99 -15.72
C TRP A 219 -20.00 -18.00 -15.85
N ARG A 220 -20.08 -17.05 -16.78
CA ARG A 220 -19.01 -16.08 -17.05
C ARG A 220 -18.90 -15.10 -15.89
N VAL A 221 -20.02 -14.56 -15.42
CA VAL A 221 -20.08 -13.66 -14.24
C VAL A 221 -19.46 -14.34 -13.02
N LEU A 222 -19.80 -15.61 -12.79
CA LEU A 222 -19.25 -16.37 -11.69
C LEU A 222 -17.75 -16.64 -11.89
N CYS A 223 -17.33 -17.11 -13.05
CA CYS A 223 -15.92 -17.35 -13.36
C CYS A 223 -15.07 -16.07 -13.13
N GLU A 224 -15.49 -14.94 -13.67
CA GLU A 224 -14.76 -13.66 -13.61
C GLU A 224 -14.68 -13.07 -12.20
N SER A 225 -15.49 -13.55 -11.26
CA SER A 225 -15.47 -13.10 -9.87
C SER A 225 -14.98 -14.16 -8.87
N THR A 226 -14.66 -15.37 -9.33
CA THR A 226 -14.25 -16.46 -8.44
C THR A 226 -12.78 -16.32 -8.08
N PRO A 227 -12.44 -16.16 -6.78
CA PRO A 227 -11.06 -16.03 -6.37
C PRO A 227 -10.33 -17.38 -6.40
N MET A 228 -9.01 -17.30 -6.54
CA MET A 228 -8.10 -18.44 -6.44
C MET A 228 -6.98 -18.11 -5.45
N THR A 229 -6.61 -19.08 -4.62
CA THR A 229 -5.37 -19.03 -3.84
C THR A 229 -4.30 -19.87 -4.53
N TRP A 230 -3.15 -19.27 -4.82
CA TRP A 230 -1.97 -19.98 -5.34
C TRP A 230 -0.76 -19.69 -4.46
N GLY A 231 -0.23 -20.72 -3.80
CA GLY A 231 0.76 -20.54 -2.73
C GLY A 231 0.16 -19.76 -1.55
N HIS A 232 0.72 -18.58 -1.27
CA HIS A 232 0.28 -17.68 -0.19
C HIS A 232 -0.45 -16.43 -0.69
N ILE A 233 -0.70 -16.33 -2.00
CA ILE A 233 -1.32 -15.17 -2.64
C ILE A 233 -2.74 -15.54 -3.06
N THR A 234 -3.70 -14.67 -2.71
CA THR A 234 -5.07 -14.77 -3.21
C THR A 234 -5.28 -13.79 -4.35
N TYR A 235 -5.72 -14.30 -5.48
CA TYR A 235 -6.13 -13.54 -6.65
C TYR A 235 -7.65 -13.43 -6.64
N ASN A 236 -8.16 -12.20 -6.59
CA ASN A 236 -9.59 -11.94 -6.41
C ASN A 236 -10.44 -12.33 -7.64
N SER A 237 -9.82 -12.42 -8.81
CA SER A 237 -10.45 -12.78 -10.07
C SER A 237 -9.43 -13.37 -11.03
N PRO A 238 -9.85 -14.22 -11.98
CA PRO A 238 -9.01 -14.59 -13.12
C PRO A 238 -8.72 -13.41 -14.02
N THR A 239 -7.65 -13.53 -14.81
CA THR A 239 -7.33 -12.61 -15.90
C THR A 239 -8.34 -12.75 -17.04
N HIS A 240 -8.78 -13.97 -17.32
CA HIS A 240 -9.82 -14.24 -18.31
C HIS A 240 -10.49 -15.61 -18.11
N CYS A 241 -11.70 -15.74 -18.64
CA CYS A 241 -12.54 -16.93 -18.58
C CYS A 241 -12.89 -17.41 -19.98
N ASP A 242 -12.79 -18.72 -20.22
CA ASP A 242 -13.04 -19.32 -21.52
C ASP A 242 -13.87 -20.61 -21.44
N ALA A 243 -14.60 -20.92 -22.50
CA ALA A 243 -15.34 -22.18 -22.63
C ALA A 243 -14.64 -23.04 -23.68
N ARG A 244 -14.01 -24.13 -23.23
CA ARG A 244 -13.30 -25.11 -24.07
C ARG A 244 -14.29 -26.10 -24.69
N VAL A 245 -13.75 -26.96 -25.57
CA VAL A 245 -14.48 -28.07 -26.21
C VAL A 245 -15.21 -28.92 -25.15
N LEU A 246 -16.39 -29.43 -25.50
CA LEU A 246 -17.30 -30.19 -24.60
C LEU A 246 -17.88 -29.38 -23.43
N GLY A 247 -17.79 -28.05 -23.46
CA GLY A 247 -18.43 -27.17 -22.46
C GLY A 247 -17.63 -26.99 -21.17
N ARG A 248 -16.37 -27.45 -21.11
CA ARG A 248 -15.48 -27.22 -19.97
C ARG A 248 -15.18 -25.72 -19.82
N LYS A 249 -15.58 -25.12 -18.70
CA LYS A 249 -15.34 -23.70 -18.40
C LYS A 249 -14.03 -23.55 -17.66
N VAL A 250 -13.13 -22.70 -18.10
CA VAL A 250 -11.84 -22.51 -17.44
C VAL A 250 -11.63 -21.06 -17.04
N ALA A 251 -10.96 -20.90 -15.90
CA ALA A 251 -10.46 -19.63 -15.42
C ALA A 251 -8.93 -19.64 -15.57
N MET A 252 -8.37 -18.53 -16.03
CA MET A 252 -6.94 -18.39 -16.27
C MET A 252 -6.38 -17.17 -15.55
N TRP A 253 -5.25 -17.34 -14.88
CA TRP A 253 -4.51 -16.29 -14.19
C TRP A 253 -3.13 -16.13 -14.79
N ASP A 254 -2.83 -14.91 -15.20
CA ASP A 254 -1.48 -14.47 -15.54
C ASP A 254 -0.88 -13.82 -14.30
N ILE A 255 -0.01 -14.56 -13.61
CA ILE A 255 0.54 -14.18 -12.31
C ILE A 255 2.00 -13.72 -12.41
N PRO A 256 2.42 -12.70 -11.64
CA PRO A 256 3.81 -12.29 -11.62
C PRO A 256 4.74 -13.39 -11.09
N ASP A 257 5.79 -13.70 -11.83
CA ASP A 257 6.83 -14.66 -11.45
C ASP A 257 8.18 -14.18 -12.00
N ARG A 258 9.15 -13.93 -11.11
CA ARG A 258 10.50 -13.45 -11.47
C ARG A 258 11.40 -14.51 -12.11
N SER A 259 10.98 -15.78 -12.08
CA SER A 259 11.66 -16.85 -12.81
C SER A 259 11.26 -16.90 -14.29
N CYS A 260 10.17 -16.21 -14.61
CA CYS A 260 9.84 -15.74 -15.94
C CYS A 260 10.41 -14.34 -16.16
#